data_AF-A0A7S2F566-F1
#
_entry.id   AF-A0A7S2F566-F1
#
_cell.length_a   1.000
_cell.length_b   1.000
_cell.length_c   1.000
_cell.angle_alpha   90.00
_cell.angle_beta   90.00
_cell.angle_gamma   90.00
#
_symmetry.space_group_name_H-M   'P 1'
#
loop_
_entity.id
_entity.type
_entity.pdbx_description
1 polymer ?
#
loop_
_entity_poly.entity_id
_entity_poly.type
_entity_poly.pdbx_seq_one_letter_code
_entity_poly.pdbx_strand_id
1 'polypeptide(L)'
;GQLRGWTGSGKKASDLSNVEQYLNTIIEVPRIRDKLLLVTLRGTVHIKIYELQSSITSMSKACKQILDSKSLRNILDLTVQVGNVLNCTSSSRLIEAGISGIRLSTLKKLPITKTIKGKMPDLLHFIVQLAEQHSVEA
;
A
#
# COMPACT_ATOMS: atom_id res chain seq x y z
N GLY A 1 19.74 -34.69 -18.60
CA GLY A 1 19.63 -36.13 -18.28
C GLY A 1 19.66 -36.94 -19.55
N GLN A 2 18.54 -37.00 -20.27
CA GLN A 2 18.41 -37.81 -21.50
C GLN A 2 19.33 -37.39 -22.66
N LEU A 3 19.35 -36.10 -23.05
CA LEU A 3 20.19 -35.67 -24.19
C LEU A 3 21.69 -35.88 -23.95
N ARG A 4 22.18 -35.55 -22.75
CA ARG A 4 23.58 -35.83 -22.35
C ARG A 4 23.90 -37.33 -22.29
N GLY A 5 22.95 -38.16 -21.88
CA GLY A 5 23.11 -39.62 -21.90
C GLY A 5 23.09 -40.19 -23.33
N TRP A 6 22.30 -39.60 -24.22
CA TRP A 6 22.19 -40.00 -25.62
C TRP A 6 23.45 -39.66 -26.42
N THR A 7 23.99 -38.45 -26.29
CA THR A 7 25.26 -38.06 -26.94
C THR A 7 26.47 -38.77 -26.34
N GLY A 8 26.42 -39.13 -25.05
CA GLY A 8 27.43 -39.94 -24.37
C GLY A 8 27.46 -41.42 -24.79
N SER A 9 26.46 -41.90 -25.55
CA SER A 9 26.38 -43.29 -26.02
C SER A 9 27.09 -43.57 -27.36
N GLY A 10 27.82 -42.59 -27.91
CA GLY A 10 28.53 -42.69 -29.18
C GLY A 10 27.71 -42.30 -30.42
N LYS A 11 26.46 -41.85 -30.23
CA LYS A 11 25.60 -41.31 -31.30
C LYS A 11 25.97 -39.86 -31.61
N LYS A 12 25.93 -39.47 -32.89
CA LYS A 12 26.32 -38.12 -33.30
C LYS A 12 25.20 -37.13 -33.01
N ALA A 13 25.56 -35.94 -32.52
CA ALA A 13 24.59 -34.86 -32.31
C ALA A 13 23.88 -34.44 -33.60
N SER A 14 24.47 -34.70 -34.78
CA SER A 14 23.86 -34.48 -36.10
C SER A 14 22.59 -35.30 -36.35
N ASP A 15 22.40 -36.39 -35.60
CA ASP A 15 21.26 -37.30 -35.80
C ASP A 15 20.04 -36.90 -34.95
N LEU A 16 20.18 -35.82 -34.17
CA LEU A 16 19.09 -35.19 -33.41
C LEU A 16 18.30 -34.21 -34.28
N SER A 17 17.04 -33.94 -33.91
CA SER A 17 16.26 -32.87 -34.56
C SER A 17 16.88 -31.49 -34.32
N ASN A 18 16.59 -30.50 -35.16
CA ASN A 18 17.13 -29.13 -35.04
C ASN A 18 16.89 -28.52 -33.64
N VAL A 19 15.74 -28.80 -33.02
CA VAL A 19 15.41 -28.32 -31.67
C VAL A 19 16.29 -28.98 -30.61
N GLU A 20 16.52 -30.29 -30.73
CA GLU A 20 17.37 -31.04 -29.81
C GLU A 20 18.85 -30.71 -29.97
N GLN A 21 19.30 -30.45 -31.19
CA GLN A 21 20.66 -29.94 -31.45
C GLN A 21 20.87 -28.58 -30.76
N TYR A 22 19.90 -27.65 -30.90
CA TYR A 22 19.96 -26.37 -30.21
C TYR A 22 19.97 -26.52 -28.68
N LEU A 23 19.08 -27.35 -28.13
CA LEU A 23 19.05 -27.63 -26.69
C LEU A 23 20.33 -28.30 -26.20
N ASN A 24 20.95 -29.17 -27.01
CA ASN A 24 22.22 -29.79 -26.67
C ASN A 24 23.33 -28.73 -26.50
N THR A 25 23.43 -27.75 -27.41
CA THR A 25 24.39 -26.65 -27.27
C THR A 25 24.16 -25.80 -26.02
N ILE A 26 22.90 -25.52 -25.67
CA ILE A 26 22.55 -24.77 -24.44
C ILE A 26 22.93 -25.55 -23.18
N ILE A 27 22.67 -26.86 -23.17
CA ILE A 27 22.91 -27.72 -22.02
C ILE A 27 24.42 -27.93 -21.80
N GLU A 28 25.25 -27.86 -22.83
CA GLU A 28 26.71 -27.92 -22.73
C GLU A 28 27.31 -26.71 -22.00
N VAL A 29 26.65 -25.55 -22.04
CA VAL A 29 27.13 -24.36 -21.34
C VAL A 29 27.20 -24.63 -19.82
N PRO A 30 28.38 -24.52 -19.20
CA PRO A 30 28.53 -24.78 -17.77
C PRO A 30 27.73 -23.73 -16.99
N ARG A 31 26.98 -24.20 -15.99
CA ARG A 31 26.13 -23.38 -15.10
C ARG A 31 25.12 -22.51 -15.86
N ILE A 32 24.56 -23.00 -16.96
CA ILE A 32 23.62 -22.23 -17.81
C ILE A 32 22.45 -21.63 -17.04
N ARG A 33 21.89 -22.34 -16.05
CA ARG A 33 20.80 -21.82 -15.21
C ARG A 33 21.20 -20.55 -14.46
N ASP A 34 22.36 -20.56 -13.81
CA ASP A 34 22.90 -19.40 -13.09
C ASP A 34 23.19 -18.25 -14.05
N LYS A 35 23.76 -18.55 -15.23
CA LYS A 35 24.03 -17.54 -16.27
C LYS A 35 22.76 -16.89 -16.80
N LEU A 36 21.70 -17.67 -17.05
CA LEU A 36 20.39 -17.14 -17.47
C LEU A 36 19.75 -16.27 -16.39
N LEU A 37 19.85 -16.69 -15.12
CA LEU A 37 19.41 -15.89 -13.98
C LEU A 37 20.17 -14.55 -13.95
N LEU A 38 21.50 -14.58 -14.09
CA LEU A 38 22.34 -13.38 -14.08
C LEU A 38 22.06 -12.45 -15.26
N VAL A 39 21.83 -12.99 -16.46
CA VAL A 39 21.45 -12.19 -17.64
C VAL A 39 20.10 -11.52 -17.42
N THR A 40 19.11 -12.26 -16.92
CA THR A 40 17.79 -11.72 -16.57
C THR A 40 17.91 -10.65 -15.49
N LEU A 41 18.70 -10.92 -14.44
CA LEU A 41 18.93 -9.98 -13.35
C LEU A 41 19.61 -8.71 -13.88
N ARG A 42 20.68 -8.84 -14.66
CA ARG A 42 21.39 -7.70 -15.26
C ARG A 42 20.46 -6.82 -16.10
N GLY A 43 19.55 -7.43 -16.86
CA GLY A 43 18.57 -6.70 -17.67
C GLY A 43 17.45 -6.02 -16.87
N THR A 44 17.13 -6.52 -15.68
CA THR A 44 15.95 -6.08 -14.90
C THR A 44 16.30 -5.30 -13.62
N VAL A 45 17.54 -5.38 -13.14
CA VAL A 45 17.92 -4.85 -11.81
C VAL A 45 17.71 -3.35 -11.71
N HIS A 46 18.06 -2.58 -12.74
CA HIS A 46 17.89 -1.12 -12.73
C HIS A 46 16.42 -0.71 -12.67
N ILE A 47 15.57 -1.40 -13.43
CA ILE A 47 14.11 -1.15 -13.44
C ILE A 47 13.54 -1.45 -12.06
N LYS A 48 13.88 -2.62 -11.49
CA LYS A 48 13.40 -3.02 -10.16
C LYS A 48 13.85 -2.05 -9.06
N ILE A 49 15.10 -1.58 -9.10
CA ILE A 49 15.60 -0.59 -8.15
C ILE A 49 14.81 0.71 -8.28
N TYR A 50 14.61 1.19 -9.51
CA TYR A 50 13.86 2.42 -9.77
C TYR A 50 12.41 2.33 -9.28
N GLU A 51 11.72 1.23 -9.56
CA GLU A 51 10.35 0.97 -9.09
C GLU A 51 10.28 0.96 -7.56
N LEU A 52 11.21 0.27 -6.89
CA LEU A 52 11.28 0.24 -5.43
C LEU A 52 11.54 1.62 -4.84
N GLN A 53 12.50 2.37 -5.39
CA GLN A 53 12.81 3.72 -4.94
C GLN A 53 11.62 4.66 -5.12
N SER A 54 10.93 4.58 -6.24
CA SER A 54 9.72 5.37 -6.52
C SER A 54 8.60 5.04 -5.53
N SER A 55 8.38 3.75 -5.24
CA SER A 55 7.38 3.29 -4.26
C SER A 55 7.69 3.79 -2.85
N ILE A 56 8.94 3.64 -2.40
CA ILE A 56 9.39 4.13 -1.08
C ILE A 56 9.24 5.65 -0.98
N THR A 57 9.65 6.37 -2.02
CA THR A 57 9.55 7.83 -2.07
C THR A 57 8.09 8.28 -2.00
N SER A 58 7.21 7.62 -2.75
CA SER A 58 5.78 7.92 -2.75
C SER A 58 5.14 7.66 -1.39
N MET A 59 5.47 6.53 -0.75
CA MET A 59 4.99 6.20 0.58
C MET A 59 5.50 7.19 1.63
N SER A 60 6.79 7.53 1.60
CA SER A 60 7.38 8.51 2.52
C SER A 60 6.72 9.89 2.37
N LYS A 61 6.51 10.36 1.13
CA LYS A 61 5.80 11.61 0.85
C LYS A 61 4.37 11.57 1.38
N ALA A 62 3.62 10.49 1.15
CA ALA A 62 2.26 10.35 1.64
C ALA A 62 2.20 10.36 3.17
N CYS A 63 3.07 9.60 3.85
CA CYS A 63 3.16 9.62 5.32
C CYS A 63 3.46 11.02 5.84
N LYS A 64 4.42 11.72 5.22
CA LYS A 64 4.77 13.09 5.60
C LYS A 64 3.59 14.06 5.41
N GLN A 65 2.91 14.00 4.27
CA GLN A 65 1.72 14.83 4.00
C GLN A 65 0.60 14.59 5.03
N ILE A 66 0.38 13.34 5.43
CA ILE A 66 -0.61 12.99 6.46
C ILE A 66 -0.20 13.57 7.82
N LEU A 67 1.06 13.41 8.22
CA LEU A 67 1.57 13.88 9.52
C LEU A 67 1.63 15.41 9.62
N ASP A 68 1.99 16.08 8.53
CA ASP A 68 2.17 17.54 8.47
C ASP A 68 0.84 18.27 8.20
N SER A 69 -0.24 17.56 7.87
CA SER A 69 -1.54 18.17 7.54
C SER A 69 -2.24 18.72 8.78
N LYS A 70 -2.14 20.04 8.97
CA LYS A 70 -2.89 20.79 9.99
C LYS A 70 -4.40 20.64 9.83
N SER A 71 -4.90 20.68 8.59
CA SER A 71 -6.33 20.52 8.30
C SER A 71 -6.84 19.15 8.73
N LEU A 72 -6.11 18.08 8.42
CA LEU A 72 -6.46 16.72 8.86
C LEU A 72 -6.43 16.60 10.38
N ARG A 73 -5.41 17.17 11.04
CA ARG A 73 -5.34 17.22 12.50
C ARG A 73 -6.56 17.93 13.10
N ASN A 74 -6.99 19.05 12.52
CA ASN A 74 -8.16 19.78 13.00
C ASN A 74 -9.45 18.96 12.86
N ILE A 75 -9.65 18.30 11.72
CA ILE A 75 -10.79 17.39 11.51
C ILE A 75 -10.78 16.24 12.52
N LEU A 76 -9.62 15.62 12.77
CA LEU A 76 -9.48 14.53 13.73
C LEU A 76 -9.83 14.99 15.15
N ASP A 77 -9.35 16.16 15.56
CA ASP A 77 -9.61 16.72 16.88
C ASP A 77 -11.09 17.05 17.07
N LEU A 78 -11.71 17.74 16.11
CA LEU A 78 -13.16 17.99 16.12
C LEU A 78 -13.97 16.69 16.13
N THR A 79 -13.51 15.66 15.43
CA THR A 79 -14.19 14.35 15.45
C THR A 79 -14.13 13.72 16.85
N VAL A 80 -13.01 13.83 17.56
CA VAL A 80 -12.89 13.38 18.95
C VAL A 80 -13.83 14.17 19.85
N GLN A 81 -13.83 15.50 19.76
CA GLN A 81 -14.67 16.38 20.57
C GLN A 81 -16.17 16.10 20.35
N VAL A 82 -16.61 16.10 19.09
CA VAL A 82 -18.02 15.83 18.75
C VAL A 82 -18.40 14.39 19.12
N GLY A 83 -17.51 13.42 18.89
CA GLY A 83 -17.73 12.04 19.30
C GLY A 83 -17.88 11.89 20.81
N ASN A 84 -17.11 12.61 21.60
CA ASN A 84 -17.25 12.63 23.06
C ASN A 84 -18.62 13.19 23.47
N VAL A 85 -19.01 14.34 22.93
CA VAL A 85 -20.32 14.95 23.23
C VAL A 85 -21.48 14.03 22.86
N LEU A 86 -21.44 13.40 21.69
CA LEU A 86 -22.52 12.52 21.22
C LEU A 86 -22.61 11.19 21.98
N ASN A 87 -21.49 10.67 22.50
CA ASN A 87 -21.45 9.39 23.20
C ASN A 87 -21.54 9.50 24.73
N CYS A 88 -21.39 10.71 25.29
CA CYS A 88 -21.67 10.95 26.71
C CYS A 88 -23.18 10.86 26.96
N THR A 89 -23.65 9.71 27.45
CA THR A 89 -25.01 9.59 28.00
C THR A 89 -25.07 10.34 29.34
N SER A 90 -26.23 10.91 29.66
CA SER A 90 -26.48 11.76 30.85
C SER A 90 -26.33 11.07 32.21
N SER A 91 -25.66 9.92 32.30
CA SER A 91 -25.39 9.23 33.55
C SER A 91 -24.11 9.76 34.19
N SER A 92 -24.28 10.84 34.96
CA SER A 92 -23.75 11.02 36.31
C SER A 92 -22.60 10.07 36.72
N ARG A 93 -21.39 10.64 36.90
CA ARG A 93 -20.22 10.14 37.66
C ARG A 93 -18.92 9.83 36.88
N LEU A 94 -18.85 9.98 35.56
CA LEU A 94 -17.57 9.93 34.83
C LEU A 94 -17.43 11.15 33.92
N ILE A 95 -17.26 12.32 34.52
CA ILE A 95 -16.87 13.55 33.84
C ILE A 95 -15.40 13.48 33.34
N GLU A 96 -14.65 12.43 33.69
CA GLU A 96 -13.20 12.35 33.50
C GLU A 96 -12.71 11.40 32.38
N ALA A 97 -13.60 10.68 31.68
CA ALA A 97 -13.20 9.62 30.74
C ALA A 97 -13.56 9.92 29.27
N GLY A 98 -13.40 11.17 28.82
CA GLY A 98 -13.42 11.46 27.39
C GLY A 98 -12.32 10.68 26.67
N ILE A 99 -12.61 10.10 25.50
CA ILE A 99 -11.54 9.45 24.72
C ILE A 99 -10.62 10.53 24.16
N SER A 100 -9.30 10.30 24.26
CA SER A 100 -8.27 11.21 23.75
C SER A 100 -7.96 10.98 22.27
N GLY A 101 -8.59 9.99 21.64
CA GLY A 101 -8.33 9.65 20.25
C GLY A 101 -9.35 8.70 19.66
N ILE A 102 -9.39 8.67 18.33
CA ILE A 102 -10.26 7.80 17.53
C ILE A 102 -9.41 6.89 16.64
N ARG A 103 -9.95 5.73 16.28
CA ARG A 103 -9.38 4.92 15.20
C ARG A 103 -9.65 5.62 13.87
N LEU A 104 -8.68 5.63 12.96
CA LEU A 104 -8.87 6.18 11.60
C LEU A 104 -10.03 5.51 10.84
N SER A 105 -10.33 4.23 11.13
CA SER A 105 -11.48 3.53 10.56
C SER A 105 -12.84 4.14 10.96
N THR A 106 -12.89 4.90 12.05
CA THR A 106 -14.09 5.64 12.48
C THR A 106 -14.46 6.74 11.49
N LEU A 107 -13.50 7.34 10.77
CA LEU A 107 -13.78 8.40 9.79
C LEU A 107 -14.75 7.93 8.69
N LYS A 108 -14.71 6.65 8.33
CA LYS A 108 -15.63 6.05 7.35
C LYS A 108 -17.08 5.96 7.86
N LYS A 109 -17.29 6.10 9.17
CA LYS A 109 -18.62 6.01 9.80
C LYS A 109 -19.30 7.36 9.95
N LEU A 110 -18.56 8.47 9.89
CA LEU A 110 -19.11 9.83 9.98
C LEU A 110 -20.24 10.10 8.97
N PRO A 111 -20.15 9.73 7.68
CA PRO A 111 -21.26 9.99 6.76
C PRO A 111 -22.50 9.11 6.99
N ILE A 112 -22.41 8.08 7.84
CA ILE A 112 -23.53 7.17 8.15
C ILE A 112 -24.49 7.83 9.17
N THR A 113 -23.97 8.62 10.10
CA THR A 113 -24.79 9.30 11.11
C THR A 113 -25.47 10.53 10.48
N LYS A 114 -26.74 10.39 10.12
CA LYS A 114 -27.54 11.45 9.49
C LYS A 114 -28.12 12.44 10.50
N THR A 115 -28.25 13.68 10.06
CA THR A 115 -28.91 14.74 10.84
C THR A 115 -30.43 14.56 10.80
N ILE A 116 -31.11 14.68 11.94
CA ILE A 116 -32.58 14.59 12.02
C ILE A 116 -33.23 15.91 11.56
N LYS A 117 -32.67 17.06 11.96
CA LYS A 117 -33.11 18.41 11.58
C LYS A 117 -31.90 19.33 11.42
N GLY A 118 -31.75 19.96 10.26
CA GLY A 118 -30.64 20.88 9.99
C GLY A 118 -30.30 20.97 8.50
N LYS A 119 -29.42 21.92 8.15
CA LYS A 119 -28.95 22.09 6.77
C LYS A 119 -27.91 21.05 6.35
N MET A 120 -27.18 20.45 7.30
CA MET A 120 -26.13 19.48 7.01
C MET A 120 -26.70 18.07 6.92
N PRO A 121 -26.37 17.29 5.87
CA PRO A 121 -26.98 15.98 5.62
C PRO A 121 -26.48 14.91 6.61
N ASP A 122 -25.25 15.00 7.08
CA ASP A 122 -24.65 14.03 8.02
C ASP A 122 -23.53 14.64 8.86
N LEU A 123 -23.03 13.82 9.79
CA LEU A 123 -22.00 14.19 10.74
C LEU A 123 -20.67 14.56 10.07
N LEU A 124 -20.32 13.97 8.93
CA LEU A 124 -19.11 14.33 8.20
C LEU A 124 -19.21 15.77 7.68
N HIS A 125 -20.33 16.12 7.04
CA HIS A 125 -20.55 17.48 6.53
C HIS A 125 -20.55 18.51 7.66
N PHE A 126 -21.16 18.17 8.80
CA PHE A 126 -21.13 19.02 9.99
C PHE A 126 -19.70 19.27 10.49
N ILE A 127 -18.87 18.22 10.62
CA ILE A 127 -17.48 18.34 11.08
C ILE A 127 -16.63 19.17 10.10
N VAL A 128 -16.81 18.96 8.78
CA VAL A 128 -16.09 19.74 7.76
C VAL A 128 -16.44 21.22 7.87
N GLN A 129 -17.73 21.56 7.98
CA GLN A 129 -18.15 22.94 8.13
C GLN A 129 -17.59 23.58 9.42
N LEU A 130 -17.59 22.85 10.54
CA LEU A 130 -16.99 23.32 11.79
C LEU A 130 -15.48 23.56 11.64
N ALA A 131 -14.77 22.66 10.94
CA ALA A 131 -13.35 22.77 10.69
C ALA A 131 -13.00 23.99 9.84
N GLU A 132 -13.80 24.28 8.81
CA GLU A 132 -13.66 25.49 7.99
C GLU A 132 -13.86 26.76 8.82
N GLN A 133 -14.90 26.81 9.66
CA GLN A 133 -15.16 27.95 10.54
C GLN A 133 -14.03 28.18 11.56
N HIS A 134 -13.53 27.13 12.21
CA HIS A 134 -12.42 27.23 13.15
C HIS A 134 -11.09 27.59 12.48
N SER A 135 -10.93 27.29 11.19
CA SER A 135 -9.70 27.61 10.44
C SER A 135 -9.60 29.08 10.00
N VAL A 136 -10.71 29.83 10.03
CA VAL A 136 -10.76 31.26 9.66
C VAL A 136 -10.46 32.16 10.87
N GLU A 137 -10.54 31.63 12.09
CA GLU A 137 -10.38 32.39 13.35
C GLU A 137 -8.99 32.22 14.02
N ALA A 138 -8.07 31.45 13.42
CA ALA A 138 -6.73 31.16 13.95
C ALA A 138 -5.61 31.57 12.98
#